data_AF-A0A9N8HCU8-F1
#
_entry.id   AF-A0A9N8HCU8-F1
#
_cell.length_a   1.000
_cell.length_b   1.000
_cell.length_c   1.000
_cell.angle_alpha   90.00
_cell.angle_beta   90.00
_cell.angle_gamma   90.00
#
_symmetry.space_group_name_H-M   'P 1'
#
loop_
_entity.id
_entity.type
_entity.pdbx_description
1 polymer ?
#
loop_
_entity_poly.entity_id
_entity_poly.type
_entity_poly.pdbx_seq_one_letter_code
_entity_poly.pdbx_strand_id
1 'polypeptide(L)'
;MLALVLACFQVCRVAFTSSNGVKLWDIASGLSVPFKTPNSSPGNVNVSIHTGATVSQNDSRQRQHPRIAILLSMVPSKMWSRRGIAHAKAQLDLYINKACYAKLWHYDLIINTTNSFQEYTNINSINTTRNPYRPWLQFGAWNRVEHMQALMDSGKYDWILYGDHDMIIQDMTRPIESMLQEVELYGKDKSASAFVPVDTPGRNEFRFSSFGLMLKTNQVGRSILKHWREFAMGLCPKGNYLPEPGEENNTKGITYSWRHSDQPGLWYSLIKTHQEYSSVHSSDSNSDNNKDAHANEMVRCNSDTGYFVHSAGDLGSHFSKYFQQAQVVRGTGGKDLAHVPDNQSILWSHFGQDEVEISARNNTITSQRIGNGPFAVNTLCCMRINKLQGLKPAFAMHTKYGSRNWPGDMPLQLQQCKSKLGCYANLTDEGVLTVGCRDILYFSEVLFA
;
A
#
# COMPACT_ATOMS: atom_id res chain seq x y z
N MET A 1 57.20 21.03 22.25
CA MET A 1 56.51 20.29 23.32
C MET A 1 55.30 19.59 22.72
N LEU A 2 55.59 18.49 22.04
CA LEU A 2 54.67 17.64 21.29
C LEU A 2 55.07 16.21 21.68
N ALA A 3 54.18 15.45 22.30
CA ALA A 3 54.33 14.01 22.62
C ALA A 3 52.91 13.41 22.54
N LEU A 4 52.53 12.47 21.67
CA LEU A 4 53.17 11.26 21.11
C LEU A 4 53.14 10.05 22.06
N VAL A 5 52.11 9.21 21.87
CA VAL A 5 51.95 7.78 22.24
C VAL A 5 50.92 7.25 21.22
N LEU A 6 51.21 6.60 20.07
CA LEU A 6 51.78 5.26 19.78
C LEU A 6 51.19 4.17 20.71
N ALA A 7 50.61 3.03 20.31
CA ALA A 7 50.54 2.21 19.10
C ALA A 7 49.33 1.22 19.33
N CYS A 8 48.73 0.52 18.37
CA CYS A 8 49.30 -0.50 17.48
C CYS A 8 48.44 -0.76 16.24
N PHE A 9 49.15 -0.97 15.13
CA PHE A 9 48.80 -1.65 13.87
C PHE A 9 48.39 -3.14 14.14
N GLN A 10 47.70 -3.89 13.27
CA GLN A 10 48.12 -4.34 11.93
C GLN A 10 46.95 -5.08 11.23
N VAL A 11 46.54 -4.67 10.02
CA VAL A 11 46.80 -5.30 8.70
C VAL A 11 45.89 -6.47 8.31
N CYS A 12 45.10 -6.23 7.26
CA CYS A 12 45.03 -7.12 6.10
C CYS A 12 44.78 -6.30 4.82
N ARG A 13 45.82 -6.22 3.97
CA ARG A 13 45.72 -5.80 2.57
C ARG A 13 45.27 -7.02 1.76
N VAL A 14 44.27 -6.87 0.90
CA VAL A 14 44.13 -7.71 -0.29
C VAL A 14 44.11 -6.78 -1.49
N ALA A 15 45.10 -7.00 -2.35
CA ALA A 15 45.22 -6.40 -3.66
C ALA A 15 44.24 -7.08 -4.62
N PHE A 16 43.62 -6.31 -5.53
CA PHE A 16 43.23 -6.84 -6.83
C PHE A 16 43.78 -5.92 -7.92
N THR A 17 44.63 -6.53 -8.74
CA THR A 17 45.23 -6.01 -9.96
C THR A 17 44.20 -5.90 -11.08
N SER A 18 44.42 -4.93 -11.96
CA SER A 18 43.70 -4.75 -13.22
C SER A 18 43.99 -5.90 -14.20
N SER A 19 42.97 -6.29 -14.97
CA SER A 19 43.13 -6.74 -16.36
C SER A 19 41.78 -6.85 -17.05
N ASN A 20 41.73 -6.32 -18.28
CA ASN A 20 40.74 -6.56 -19.34
C ASN A 20 39.46 -5.72 -19.30
N GLY A 21 39.58 -4.55 -19.92
CA GLY A 21 38.44 -3.89 -20.54
C GLY A 21 37.92 -4.72 -21.71
N VAL A 22 36.60 -4.86 -21.78
CA VAL A 22 35.88 -5.20 -22.99
C VAL A 22 34.75 -4.18 -23.11
N LYS A 23 34.86 -3.32 -24.13
CA LYS A 23 33.79 -2.46 -24.61
C LYS A 23 32.75 -3.36 -25.28
N LEU A 24 31.50 -3.31 -24.83
CA LEU A 24 30.37 -3.90 -25.55
C LEU A 24 29.63 -2.81 -26.32
N TRP A 25 30.11 -2.54 -27.52
CA TRP A 25 29.30 -2.17 -28.68
C TRP A 25 29.48 -3.31 -29.70
N ASP A 26 28.43 -3.56 -30.49
CA ASP A 26 28.29 -4.59 -31.55
C ASP A 26 27.82 -5.98 -31.11
N ILE A 27 26.49 -6.18 -31.04
CA ILE A 27 25.78 -7.14 -31.91
C ILE A 27 24.43 -6.52 -32.28
N ALA A 28 24.32 -6.08 -33.53
CA ALA A 28 23.07 -5.84 -34.20
C ALA A 28 22.66 -7.08 -35.00
N SER A 29 21.34 -7.15 -35.27
CA SER A 29 20.66 -7.84 -36.36
C SER A 29 20.24 -9.31 -36.17
N GLY A 30 18.93 -9.51 -36.39
CA GLY A 30 18.40 -10.72 -37.03
C GLY A 30 17.38 -11.52 -36.23
N LEU A 31 16.10 -11.17 -36.31
CA LEU A 31 14.98 -12.09 -36.57
C LEU A 31 13.63 -11.35 -36.41
N SER A 32 13.07 -10.92 -37.53
CA SER A 32 11.65 -10.60 -37.66
C SER A 32 10.88 -11.89 -37.92
N VAL A 33 9.93 -12.22 -37.04
CA VAL A 33 8.94 -13.29 -37.27
C VAL A 33 7.56 -12.64 -37.38
N PRO A 34 6.80 -12.86 -38.47
CA PRO A 34 5.46 -12.30 -38.59
C PRO A 34 4.49 -13.14 -37.74
N PHE A 35 3.84 -12.52 -36.77
CA PHE A 35 2.72 -13.12 -36.05
C PHE A 35 1.44 -12.98 -36.89
N LYS A 36 0.88 -14.11 -37.33
CA LYS A 36 -0.49 -14.20 -37.84
C LYS A 36 -1.45 -14.32 -36.64
N THR A 37 -2.45 -13.46 -36.57
CA THR A 37 -3.57 -13.60 -35.63
C THR A 37 -4.64 -14.53 -36.18
N PRO A 38 -5.20 -15.45 -35.37
CA PRO A 38 -6.50 -16.04 -35.64
C PRO A 38 -7.60 -15.39 -34.79
N ASN A 39 -8.74 -15.17 -35.43
CA ASN A 39 -10.01 -14.80 -34.81
C ASN A 39 -10.44 -15.82 -33.75
N SER A 40 -10.76 -15.39 -32.53
CA SER A 40 -11.68 -16.12 -31.63
C SER A 40 -12.25 -15.21 -30.53
N SER A 41 -13.48 -15.56 -30.13
CA SER A 41 -14.42 -14.89 -29.22
C SER A 41 -13.92 -14.70 -27.77
N PRO A 42 -14.56 -13.82 -26.95
CA PRO A 42 -14.05 -13.47 -25.63
C PRO A 42 -14.29 -14.60 -24.63
N GLY A 43 -13.25 -15.40 -24.37
CA GLY A 43 -13.16 -16.27 -23.20
C GLY A 43 -12.34 -15.56 -22.11
N ASN A 44 -12.67 -15.81 -20.83
CA ASN A 44 -11.88 -15.36 -19.69
C ASN A 44 -10.46 -15.93 -19.80
N VAL A 45 -9.51 -15.11 -20.25
CA VAL A 45 -8.10 -15.46 -20.30
C VAL A 45 -7.49 -15.20 -18.93
N ASN A 46 -7.22 -16.27 -18.17
CA ASN A 46 -6.25 -16.18 -17.07
C ASN A 46 -4.86 -16.01 -17.67
N VAL A 47 -4.39 -14.77 -17.79
CA VAL A 47 -2.99 -14.48 -18.14
C VAL A 47 -2.15 -14.66 -16.87
N SER A 48 -1.50 -15.81 -16.72
CA SER A 48 -0.40 -15.95 -15.76
C SER A 48 0.84 -15.30 -16.36
N ILE A 49 1.24 -14.14 -15.84
CA ILE A 49 2.48 -13.47 -16.23
C ILE A 49 3.63 -14.12 -15.46
N HIS A 50 4.46 -14.89 -16.16
CA HIS A 50 5.74 -15.35 -15.65
C HIS A 50 6.70 -14.16 -15.56
N THR A 51 7.04 -13.73 -14.34
CA THR A 51 8.22 -12.88 -14.11
C THR A 51 9.48 -13.72 -14.25
N GLY A 52 10.36 -13.30 -15.16
CA GLY A 52 11.66 -13.92 -15.40
C GLY A 52 12.60 -13.73 -14.21
N ALA A 53 12.69 -14.77 -13.40
CA ALA A 53 13.93 -15.32 -12.90
C ALA A 53 13.63 -16.78 -12.57
N THR A 54 14.21 -17.72 -13.32
CA THR A 54 14.18 -19.13 -12.95
C THR A 54 14.95 -19.24 -11.64
N VAL A 55 14.24 -19.11 -10.51
CA VAL A 55 14.82 -19.29 -9.18
C VAL A 55 15.18 -20.78 -9.10
N SER A 56 16.46 -21.06 -9.31
CA SER A 56 17.02 -22.38 -9.06
C SER A 56 16.66 -22.79 -7.63
N GLN A 57 15.85 -23.84 -7.50
CA GLN A 57 15.33 -24.32 -6.21
C GLN A 57 16.41 -24.89 -5.27
N ASN A 58 17.69 -24.81 -5.62
CA ASN A 58 18.79 -25.42 -4.88
C ASN A 58 19.58 -24.49 -3.94
N ASP A 59 19.27 -23.19 -3.86
CA ASP A 59 19.92 -22.32 -2.87
C ASP A 59 19.11 -22.23 -1.57
N SER A 60 19.24 -23.28 -0.77
CA SER A 60 18.86 -23.30 0.66
C SER A 60 19.90 -22.59 1.55
N ARG A 61 20.94 -22.00 0.94
CA ARG A 61 21.91 -21.14 1.64
C ARG A 61 21.25 -19.81 1.96
N GLN A 62 21.01 -19.57 3.25
CA GLN A 62 20.67 -18.29 3.88
C GLN A 62 20.00 -17.28 2.94
N ARG A 63 18.67 -17.24 2.92
CA ARG A 63 17.93 -16.12 2.31
C ARG A 63 18.29 -14.85 3.07
N GLN A 64 19.30 -14.12 2.59
CA GLN A 64 19.80 -12.89 3.22
C GLN A 64 18.85 -11.70 3.02
N HIS A 65 17.89 -11.80 2.10
CA HIS A 65 16.96 -10.71 1.79
C HIS A 65 15.50 -11.19 1.77
N PRO A 66 14.57 -10.40 2.34
CA PRO A 66 13.14 -10.68 2.24
C PRO A 66 12.65 -10.53 0.80
N ARG A 67 11.75 -11.41 0.36
CA ARG A 67 11.09 -11.31 -0.94
C ARG A 67 9.91 -10.34 -0.85
N ILE A 68 9.95 -9.26 -1.61
CA ILE A 68 8.96 -8.18 -1.54
C ILE A 68 8.20 -8.07 -2.87
N ALA A 69 6.88 -8.05 -2.80
CA ALA A 69 6.00 -7.69 -3.92
C ALA A 69 5.48 -6.26 -3.77
N ILE A 70 5.39 -5.53 -4.87
CA ILE A 70 4.63 -4.28 -4.97
C ILE A 70 3.33 -4.59 -5.71
N LEU A 71 2.19 -4.48 -5.04
CA LEU A 71 0.87 -4.77 -5.59
C LEU A 71 0.09 -3.47 -5.86
N LEU A 72 -0.43 -3.35 -7.07
CA LEU A 72 -1.46 -2.39 -7.45
C LEU A 72 -2.74 -3.13 -7.80
N SER A 73 -3.85 -2.78 -7.14
CA SER A 73 -5.18 -3.30 -7.46
C SER A 73 -5.99 -2.21 -8.18
N MET A 74 -6.31 -2.41 -9.45
CA MET A 74 -7.18 -1.52 -10.21
C MET A 74 -8.26 -2.34 -10.91
N VAL A 75 -9.43 -2.47 -10.28
CA VAL A 75 -10.56 -3.11 -10.92
C VAL A 75 -11.44 -2.06 -11.60
N PRO A 76 -11.72 -2.21 -12.90
CA PRO A 76 -12.66 -1.36 -13.61
C PRO A 76 -14.01 -1.37 -12.89
N SER A 77 -14.55 -0.19 -12.57
CA SER A 77 -15.71 -0.12 -11.69
C SER A 77 -16.60 1.09 -11.97
N LYS A 78 -17.84 1.04 -11.45
CA LYS A 78 -18.79 2.15 -11.56
C LYS A 78 -18.32 3.43 -10.86
N MET A 79 -17.31 3.36 -9.99
CA MET A 79 -16.69 4.53 -9.36
C MET A 79 -15.95 5.40 -10.41
N TRP A 80 -15.42 4.77 -11.46
CA TRP A 80 -14.53 5.40 -12.43
C TRP A 80 -15.15 5.59 -13.82
N SER A 81 -16.34 5.04 -14.05
CA SER A 81 -17.03 5.04 -15.36
C SER A 81 -17.19 6.44 -15.98
N ARG A 82 -17.24 7.50 -15.16
CA ARG A 82 -17.36 8.89 -15.63
C ARG A 82 -16.04 9.55 -16.04
N ARG A 83 -14.88 8.98 -15.63
CA ARG A 83 -13.58 9.63 -15.84
C ARG A 83 -12.91 9.25 -17.16
N GLY A 84 -13.33 8.14 -17.78
CA GLY A 84 -12.93 7.74 -19.14
C GLY A 84 -11.44 7.44 -19.34
N ILE A 85 -11.10 6.96 -20.54
CA ILE A 85 -9.72 6.60 -20.95
C ILE A 85 -8.78 7.81 -20.88
N ALA A 86 -9.26 9.02 -21.18
CA ALA A 86 -8.43 10.23 -21.14
C ALA A 86 -7.88 10.54 -19.74
N HIS A 87 -8.69 10.34 -18.69
CA HIS A 87 -8.22 10.51 -17.31
C HIS A 87 -7.19 9.44 -16.94
N ALA A 88 -7.42 8.19 -17.33
CA ALA A 88 -6.47 7.11 -17.10
C ALA A 88 -5.13 7.33 -17.85
N LYS A 89 -5.18 7.84 -19.10
CA LYS A 89 -3.98 8.25 -19.85
C LYS A 89 -3.19 9.35 -19.12
N ALA A 90 -3.85 10.28 -18.44
CA ALA A 90 -3.18 11.32 -17.66
C ALA A 90 -2.44 10.78 -16.41
N GLN A 91 -2.72 9.54 -16.01
CA GLN A 91 -2.15 8.88 -14.83
C GLN A 91 -1.08 7.82 -15.18
N LEU A 92 -0.73 7.63 -16.46
CA LEU A 92 0.27 6.63 -16.89
C LEU A 92 1.62 6.80 -16.21
N ASP A 93 2.01 8.03 -15.90
CA ASP A 93 3.25 8.31 -15.20
C ASP A 93 3.29 7.70 -13.78
N LEU A 94 2.15 7.55 -13.12
CA LEU A 94 2.06 6.89 -11.81
C LEU A 94 2.49 5.41 -11.92
N TYR A 95 2.12 4.73 -13.00
CA TYR A 95 2.55 3.36 -13.27
C TYR A 95 4.05 3.29 -13.58
N ILE A 96 4.55 4.21 -14.40
CA ILE A 96 5.98 4.27 -14.76
C ILE A 96 6.83 4.51 -13.52
N ASN A 97 6.39 5.37 -12.59
CA ASN A 97 7.05 5.59 -11.30
C ASN A 97 7.26 4.26 -10.56
N LYS A 98 6.20 3.46 -10.38
CA LYS A 98 6.30 2.19 -9.65
C LYS A 98 7.07 1.11 -10.41
N ALA A 99 6.91 1.02 -11.73
CA ALA A 99 7.68 0.13 -12.59
C ALA A 99 9.18 0.45 -12.55
N CYS A 100 9.51 1.74 -12.50
CA CYS A 100 10.87 2.23 -12.33
C CYS A 100 11.48 1.72 -11.03
N TYR A 101 10.78 1.95 -9.92
CA TYR A 101 11.24 1.59 -8.60
C TYR A 101 11.43 0.07 -8.48
N ALA A 102 10.46 -0.70 -8.96
CA ALA A 102 10.55 -2.16 -9.01
C ALA A 102 11.76 -2.63 -9.85
N LYS A 103 12.04 -1.98 -10.99
CA LYS A 103 13.22 -2.30 -11.82
C LYS A 103 14.53 -1.97 -11.11
N LEU A 104 14.61 -0.83 -10.41
CA LEU A 104 15.81 -0.38 -9.70
C LEU A 104 16.21 -1.33 -8.58
N TRP A 105 15.23 -1.85 -7.84
CA TRP A 105 15.43 -2.64 -6.63
C TRP A 105 15.05 -4.10 -6.78
N HIS A 106 14.79 -4.56 -8.01
CA HIS A 106 14.47 -5.94 -8.34
C HIS A 106 13.24 -6.50 -7.60
N TYR A 107 12.20 -5.68 -7.42
CA TYR A 107 10.91 -6.14 -6.89
C TYR A 107 10.00 -6.67 -8.01
N ASP A 108 9.14 -7.62 -7.65
CA ASP A 108 8.01 -7.96 -8.50
C ASP A 108 6.94 -6.85 -8.39
N LEU A 109 6.68 -6.15 -9.50
CA LEU A 109 5.52 -5.27 -9.62
C LEU A 109 4.34 -6.06 -10.19
N ILE A 110 3.28 -6.16 -9.42
CA ILE A 110 2.07 -6.89 -9.75
C ILE A 110 0.94 -5.87 -9.90
N ILE A 111 0.35 -5.82 -11.09
CA ILE A 111 -0.84 -5.03 -11.36
C ILE A 111 -1.96 -6.04 -11.53
N ASN A 112 -2.99 -5.97 -10.68
CA ASN A 112 -4.09 -6.91 -10.69
C ASN A 112 -5.42 -6.17 -10.91
N THR A 113 -6.17 -6.64 -11.89
CA THR A 113 -7.40 -6.04 -12.39
C THR A 113 -8.58 -7.01 -12.29
N THR A 114 -8.36 -8.21 -11.76
CA THR A 114 -9.38 -9.24 -11.62
C THR A 114 -10.47 -8.79 -10.64
N ASN A 115 -11.74 -8.92 -11.04
CA ASN A 115 -12.88 -8.64 -10.17
C ASN A 115 -13.31 -9.89 -9.38
N SER A 116 -12.66 -10.12 -8.23
CA SER A 116 -12.94 -11.24 -7.34
C SER A 116 -14.33 -11.21 -6.69
N PHE A 117 -15.03 -10.06 -6.72
CA PHE A 117 -16.35 -9.93 -6.13
C PHE A 117 -17.51 -9.92 -7.16
N GLN A 118 -17.25 -10.29 -8.41
CA GLN A 118 -18.25 -10.25 -9.48
C GLN A 118 -19.57 -10.93 -9.11
N GLU A 119 -19.51 -12.10 -8.45
CA GLU A 119 -20.69 -12.87 -8.03
C GLU A 119 -21.60 -12.15 -7.03
N TYR A 120 -21.05 -11.25 -6.21
CA TYR A 120 -21.79 -10.50 -5.18
C TYR A 120 -22.38 -9.19 -5.70
N THR A 121 -22.03 -8.80 -6.93
CA THR A 121 -22.44 -7.53 -7.55
C THR A 121 -23.58 -7.68 -8.55
N ASN A 122 -24.00 -8.92 -8.83
CA ASN A 122 -25.10 -9.19 -9.75
C ASN A 122 -26.45 -9.03 -9.01
N ILE A 123 -27.27 -8.06 -9.40
CA ILE A 123 -28.59 -7.86 -8.79
C ILE A 123 -29.52 -9.06 -9.02
N ASN A 124 -29.27 -9.88 -10.04
CA ASN A 124 -30.07 -11.07 -10.33
C ASN A 124 -29.74 -12.25 -9.39
N SER A 125 -28.71 -12.16 -8.54
CA SER A 125 -28.36 -13.20 -7.56
C SER A 125 -29.12 -13.08 -6.23
N ILE A 126 -30.01 -12.09 -6.09
CA ILE A 126 -30.80 -11.79 -4.87
C ILE A 126 -31.61 -13.00 -4.35
N ASN A 127 -31.93 -13.98 -5.19
CA ASN A 127 -32.74 -15.14 -4.81
C ASN A 127 -31.96 -16.33 -4.25
N THR A 128 -30.66 -16.20 -3.96
CA THR A 128 -29.91 -17.27 -3.30
C THR A 128 -29.46 -16.84 -1.90
N THR A 129 -29.88 -17.58 -0.87
CA THR A 129 -29.39 -17.42 0.51
C THR A 129 -27.87 -17.58 0.63
N ARG A 130 -27.21 -18.12 -0.40
CA ARG A 130 -25.76 -18.36 -0.42
C ARG A 130 -24.94 -17.10 -0.71
N ASN A 131 -25.39 -16.21 -1.59
CA ASN A 131 -24.62 -15.03 -2.03
C ASN A 131 -25.51 -13.77 -2.00
N PRO A 132 -25.72 -13.15 -0.84
CA PRO A 132 -26.52 -11.92 -0.77
C PRO A 132 -25.87 -10.82 -1.62
N TYR A 133 -26.70 -10.03 -2.29
CA TYR A 133 -26.26 -8.88 -3.08
C TYR A 133 -25.55 -7.86 -2.17
N ARG A 134 -24.35 -7.43 -2.59
CA ARG A 134 -23.48 -6.50 -1.84
C ARG A 134 -23.11 -5.33 -2.73
N PRO A 135 -23.97 -4.30 -2.82
CA PRO A 135 -23.83 -3.24 -3.80
C PRO A 135 -22.53 -2.46 -3.68
N TRP A 136 -21.92 -2.36 -2.50
CA TRP A 136 -20.64 -1.65 -2.30
C TRP A 136 -19.44 -2.34 -2.96
N LEU A 137 -19.50 -3.65 -3.21
CA LEU A 137 -18.42 -4.38 -3.86
C LEU A 137 -18.27 -3.99 -5.34
N GLN A 138 -19.30 -3.38 -5.95
CA GLN A 138 -19.28 -2.95 -7.36
C GLN A 138 -18.32 -1.76 -7.62
N PHE A 139 -17.79 -1.13 -6.56
CA PHE A 139 -16.89 0.02 -6.68
C PHE A 139 -15.43 -0.37 -6.88
N GLY A 140 -15.11 -1.66 -6.87
CA GLY A 140 -13.80 -2.18 -7.22
C GLY A 140 -12.74 -2.04 -6.13
N ALA A 141 -12.91 -1.09 -5.20
CA ALA A 141 -11.93 -0.80 -4.14
C ALA A 141 -11.64 -2.01 -3.25
N TRP A 142 -12.63 -2.87 -2.99
CA TRP A 142 -12.49 -4.06 -2.15
C TRP A 142 -11.62 -5.17 -2.75
N ASN A 143 -11.44 -5.25 -4.08
CA ASN A 143 -10.70 -6.34 -4.72
C ASN A 143 -9.25 -6.45 -4.28
N ARG A 144 -8.66 -5.35 -3.78
CA ARG A 144 -7.30 -5.34 -3.21
C ARG A 144 -7.12 -6.39 -2.11
N VAL A 145 -8.16 -6.69 -1.33
CA VAL A 145 -8.12 -7.68 -0.25
C VAL A 145 -7.84 -9.07 -0.81
N GLU A 146 -8.60 -9.47 -1.83
CA GLU A 146 -8.45 -10.77 -2.51
C GLU A 146 -7.12 -10.88 -3.26
N HIS A 147 -6.69 -9.78 -3.88
CA HIS A 147 -5.40 -9.75 -4.58
C HIS A 147 -4.23 -9.92 -3.61
N MET A 148 -4.25 -9.23 -2.46
CA MET A 148 -3.23 -9.40 -1.42
C MET A 148 -3.29 -10.82 -0.83
N GLN A 149 -4.48 -11.36 -0.59
CA GLN A 149 -4.66 -12.70 -0.04
C GLN A 149 -4.06 -13.76 -0.98
N ALA A 150 -4.32 -13.66 -2.28
CA ALA A 150 -3.75 -14.57 -3.28
C ALA A 150 -2.21 -14.52 -3.29
N LEU A 151 -1.61 -13.33 -3.13
CA LEU A 151 -0.15 -13.20 -3.01
C LEU A 151 0.39 -13.82 -1.72
N MET A 152 -0.31 -13.65 -0.59
CA MET A 152 0.07 -14.31 0.66
C MET A 152 -0.01 -15.84 0.52
N ASP A 153 -1.07 -16.36 -0.10
CA ASP A 153 -1.31 -17.80 -0.27
C ASP A 153 -0.31 -18.46 -1.23
N SER A 154 0.27 -17.69 -2.16
CA SER A 154 1.33 -18.20 -3.04
C SER A 154 2.60 -18.64 -2.31
N GLY A 155 2.85 -18.16 -1.08
CA GLY A 155 4.10 -18.38 -0.34
C GLY A 155 5.36 -17.80 -1.00
N LYS A 156 5.21 -17.05 -2.10
CA LYS A 156 6.32 -16.48 -2.88
C LYS A 156 6.94 -15.24 -2.22
N TYR A 157 6.18 -14.53 -1.39
CA TYR A 157 6.61 -13.25 -0.81
C TYR A 157 6.62 -13.31 0.71
N ASP A 158 7.56 -12.60 1.30
CA ASP A 158 7.68 -12.41 2.76
C ASP A 158 6.97 -11.11 3.17
N TRP A 159 6.96 -10.12 2.26
CA TRP A 159 6.22 -8.87 2.41
C TRP A 159 5.50 -8.45 1.13
N ILE A 160 4.36 -7.79 1.28
CA ILE A 160 3.56 -7.21 0.20
C ILE A 160 3.36 -5.74 0.52
N LEU A 161 3.92 -4.86 -0.30
CA LEU A 161 3.60 -3.43 -0.32
C LEU A 161 2.40 -3.23 -1.25
N TYR A 162 1.25 -2.92 -0.68
CA TYR A 162 0.07 -2.52 -1.43
C TYR A 162 0.05 -1.00 -1.62
N GLY A 163 -0.37 -0.55 -2.80
CA GLY A 163 -0.69 0.83 -3.08
C GLY A 163 -1.81 1.00 -4.10
N ASP A 164 -2.56 2.09 -3.97
CA ASP A 164 -3.47 2.55 -5.02
C ASP A 164 -2.69 2.91 -6.29
N HIS A 165 -3.39 2.93 -7.42
CA HIS A 165 -2.82 3.39 -8.69
C HIS A 165 -2.29 4.83 -8.60
N ASP A 166 -2.85 5.66 -7.72
CA ASP A 166 -2.46 7.05 -7.47
C ASP A 166 -1.50 7.24 -6.27
N MET A 167 -0.91 6.16 -5.76
CA MET A 167 0.29 6.20 -4.92
C MET A 167 1.53 6.54 -5.77
N ILE A 168 2.48 7.34 -5.28
CA ILE A 168 3.79 7.48 -5.92
C ILE A 168 4.90 7.14 -4.94
N ILE A 169 5.98 6.55 -5.44
CA ILE A 169 7.21 6.35 -4.70
C ILE A 169 8.07 7.60 -4.91
N GLN A 170 8.42 8.27 -3.83
CA GLN A 170 9.09 9.57 -3.90
C GLN A 170 10.61 9.44 -3.82
N ASP A 171 11.09 8.59 -2.93
CA ASP A 171 12.52 8.29 -2.81
C ASP A 171 12.86 7.03 -3.60
N MET A 172 13.25 7.22 -4.85
CA MET A 172 13.71 6.14 -5.73
C MET A 172 15.07 5.56 -5.32
N THR A 173 15.81 6.26 -4.46
CA THR A 173 17.22 5.95 -4.13
C THR A 173 17.37 5.00 -2.95
N ARG A 174 16.28 4.71 -2.24
CA ARG A 174 16.28 3.81 -1.09
C ARG A 174 15.46 2.55 -1.36
N PRO A 175 16.02 1.34 -1.12
CA PRO A 175 15.24 0.10 -1.16
C PRO A 175 14.31 -0.01 0.06
N ILE A 176 13.21 -0.75 -0.09
CA ILE A 176 12.31 -1.13 1.01
C ILE A 176 13.08 -1.92 2.09
N GLU A 177 14.08 -2.72 1.72
CA GLU A 177 14.93 -3.45 2.68
C GLU A 177 15.64 -2.50 3.64
N SER A 178 15.96 -1.26 3.23
CA SER A 178 16.59 -0.31 4.15
C SER A 178 15.68 0.04 5.33
N MET A 179 14.36 0.07 5.12
CA MET A 179 13.39 0.19 6.20
C MET A 179 13.36 -1.06 7.08
N LEU A 180 13.34 -2.24 6.46
CA LEU A 180 13.25 -3.49 7.21
C LEU A 180 14.50 -3.74 8.07
N GLN A 181 15.68 -3.37 7.56
CA GLN A 181 16.94 -3.39 8.30
C GLN A 181 16.94 -2.41 9.47
N GLU A 182 16.34 -1.22 9.29
CA GLU A 182 16.16 -0.29 10.40
C GLU A 182 15.23 -0.89 11.47
N VAL A 183 14.15 -1.55 11.08
CA VAL A 183 13.24 -2.26 12.00
C VAL A 183 13.95 -3.38 12.76
N GLU A 184 14.81 -4.12 12.08
CA GLU A 184 15.68 -5.14 12.67
C GLU A 184 16.70 -4.56 13.64
N LEU A 185 17.33 -3.42 13.31
CA LEU A 185 18.31 -2.76 14.17
C LEU A 185 17.73 -2.37 15.54
N TYR A 186 16.45 -2.02 15.59
CA TYR A 186 15.73 -1.71 16.84
C TYR A 186 15.06 -2.94 17.47
N GLY A 187 15.33 -4.16 16.97
CA GLY A 187 14.79 -5.41 17.51
C GLY A 187 13.28 -5.61 17.30
N LYS A 188 12.69 -4.92 16.32
CA LYS A 188 11.24 -4.95 16.05
C LYS A 188 10.86 -5.89 14.91
N ASP A 189 11.82 -6.51 14.22
CA ASP A 189 11.60 -7.38 13.06
C ASP A 189 10.71 -8.60 13.35
N LYS A 190 10.80 -9.12 14.59
CA LYS A 190 10.03 -10.29 15.04
C LYS A 190 8.55 -9.97 15.26
N SER A 191 8.24 -8.79 15.78
CA SER A 191 6.86 -8.36 16.04
C SER A 191 6.23 -7.66 14.85
N ALA A 192 6.98 -6.80 14.16
CA ALA A 192 6.49 -6.03 13.03
C ALA A 192 5.90 -6.94 11.94
N SER A 193 4.61 -6.72 11.68
CA SER A 193 3.79 -7.51 10.76
C SER A 193 3.00 -6.63 9.79
N ALA A 194 2.80 -5.35 10.11
CA ALA A 194 2.19 -4.37 9.24
C ALA A 194 2.86 -3.00 9.39
N PHE A 195 3.02 -2.29 8.29
CA PHE A 195 3.34 -0.85 8.27
C PHE A 195 2.16 -0.09 7.72
N VAL A 196 1.63 0.83 8.54
CA VAL A 196 0.43 1.60 8.23
C VAL A 196 0.76 3.09 8.15
N PRO A 197 0.45 3.74 7.02
CA PRO A 197 0.60 5.18 6.90
C PRO A 197 -0.35 5.94 7.83
N VAL A 198 -0.06 7.20 8.15
CA VAL A 198 -0.96 8.10 8.89
C VAL A 198 -1.15 9.37 8.07
N ASP A 199 -2.39 9.83 7.92
CA ASP A 199 -2.73 10.92 7.00
C ASP A 199 -2.31 12.31 7.50
N THR A 200 -2.27 12.50 8.82
CA THR A 200 -2.12 13.82 9.44
C THR A 200 -0.82 13.94 10.24
N PRO A 201 0.20 14.65 9.74
CA PRO A 201 1.39 14.98 10.53
C PRO A 201 0.99 15.90 11.70
N GLY A 202 1.45 15.58 12.91
CA GLY A 202 1.40 16.51 14.05
C GLY A 202 0.26 16.32 15.05
N ARG A 203 -0.72 15.44 14.81
CA ARG A 203 -1.71 15.05 15.84
C ARG A 203 -1.39 13.64 16.31
N ASN A 204 -1.65 13.30 17.58
CA ASN A 204 -1.58 11.91 18.08
C ASN A 204 -2.70 11.03 17.49
N GLU A 205 -3.01 11.22 16.21
CA GLU A 205 -4.04 10.50 15.48
C GLU A 205 -3.44 9.29 14.76
N PHE A 206 -4.27 8.27 14.60
CA PHE A 206 -3.97 7.05 13.84
C PHE A 206 -4.78 7.00 12.55
N ARG A 207 -5.47 8.10 12.18
CA ARG A 207 -6.27 8.16 10.97
C ARG A 207 -5.42 7.96 9.74
N PHE A 208 -5.92 7.15 8.83
CA PHE A 208 -5.26 6.89 7.56
C PHE A 208 -6.24 6.51 6.46
N SER A 209 -5.82 6.75 5.22
CA SER A 209 -6.49 6.30 4.01
C SER A 209 -5.98 4.92 3.61
N SER A 210 -6.86 4.06 3.07
CA SER A 210 -6.49 2.71 2.63
C SER A 210 -5.68 2.67 1.33
N PHE A 211 -5.16 3.82 0.87
CA PHE A 211 -4.43 3.95 -0.39
C PHE A 211 -3.05 3.27 -0.40
N GLY A 212 -2.52 2.85 0.75
CA GLY A 212 -1.27 2.11 0.81
C GLY A 212 -1.03 1.51 2.19
N LEU A 213 -0.37 0.36 2.23
CA LEU A 213 0.08 -0.30 3.45
C LEU A 213 1.04 -1.45 3.08
N MET A 214 1.86 -1.89 4.02
CA MET A 214 2.75 -3.03 3.79
C MET A 214 2.46 -4.14 4.80
N LEU A 215 2.20 -5.37 4.34
CA LEU A 215 1.91 -6.52 5.20
C LEU A 215 2.98 -7.60 5.07
N LYS A 216 3.35 -8.19 6.21
CA LYS A 216 4.15 -9.42 6.28
C LYS A 216 3.23 -10.60 5.98
N THR A 217 3.74 -11.63 5.32
CA THR A 217 2.97 -12.84 4.99
C THR A 217 2.89 -13.84 6.15
N ASN A 218 2.67 -13.32 7.37
CA ASN A 218 2.54 -14.10 8.61
C ASN A 218 1.09 -14.16 9.12
N GLN A 219 0.88 -14.73 10.30
CA GLN A 219 -0.46 -14.90 10.89
C GLN A 219 -1.18 -13.56 11.12
N VAL A 220 -0.46 -12.54 11.61
CA VAL A 220 -1.01 -11.20 11.85
C VAL A 220 -1.44 -10.54 10.54
N GLY A 221 -0.58 -10.53 9.51
CA GLY A 221 -0.91 -9.99 8.19
C GLY A 221 -2.13 -10.69 7.56
N ARG A 222 -2.24 -12.01 7.74
CA ARG A 222 -3.40 -12.80 7.31
C ARG A 222 -4.67 -12.48 8.10
N SER A 223 -4.59 -12.27 9.42
CA SER A 223 -5.73 -11.81 10.23
C SER A 223 -6.25 -10.45 9.75
N ILE A 224 -5.36 -9.51 9.39
CA ILE A 224 -5.75 -8.21 8.83
C ILE A 224 -6.58 -8.40 7.56
N LEU A 225 -6.11 -9.22 6.60
CA LEU A 225 -6.87 -9.46 5.36
C LEU A 225 -8.18 -10.21 5.62
N LYS A 226 -8.17 -11.21 6.52
CA LYS A 226 -9.35 -11.96 6.92
C LYS A 226 -10.44 -11.04 7.44
N HIS A 227 -10.15 -10.21 8.44
CA HIS A 227 -11.15 -9.29 9.00
C HIS A 227 -11.58 -8.21 8.02
N TRP A 228 -10.67 -7.77 7.14
CA TRP A 228 -11.01 -6.81 6.10
C TRP A 228 -12.01 -7.40 5.10
N ARG A 229 -11.82 -8.68 4.74
CA ARG A 229 -12.77 -9.45 3.94
C ARG A 229 -14.08 -9.71 4.67
N GLU A 230 -14.05 -10.13 5.93
CA GLU A 230 -15.26 -10.32 6.75
C GLU A 230 -16.11 -9.04 6.76
N PHE A 231 -15.44 -7.89 6.89
CA PHE A 231 -16.10 -6.60 6.73
C PHE A 231 -16.70 -6.44 5.34
N ALA A 232 -15.94 -6.64 4.26
CA ALA A 232 -16.47 -6.58 2.89
C ALA A 232 -17.73 -7.45 2.70
N MET A 233 -17.75 -8.60 3.37
CA MET A 233 -18.83 -9.58 3.42
C MET A 233 -19.93 -9.26 4.45
N GLY A 234 -20.00 -8.03 4.95
CA GLY A 234 -21.07 -7.54 5.80
C GLY A 234 -21.12 -8.23 7.16
N LEU A 235 -20.70 -7.53 8.21
CA LEU A 235 -20.67 -8.07 9.58
C LEU A 235 -22.07 -8.21 10.21
N CYS A 236 -23.06 -7.54 9.63
CA CYS A 236 -24.41 -7.43 10.16
C CYS A 236 -25.48 -7.97 9.20
N PRO A 237 -26.64 -8.40 9.74
CA PRO A 237 -27.79 -8.78 8.92
C PRO A 237 -28.23 -7.70 7.93
N LYS A 238 -28.10 -6.41 8.30
CA LYS A 238 -28.40 -5.26 7.43
C LYS A 238 -27.20 -4.76 6.60
N GLY A 239 -26.10 -5.51 6.55
CA GLY A 239 -24.84 -5.07 5.95
C GLY A 239 -24.10 -4.05 6.84
N ASN A 240 -22.94 -3.57 6.37
CA ASN A 240 -22.18 -2.62 7.19
C ASN A 240 -22.86 -1.25 7.25
N TYR A 241 -23.51 -0.84 6.16
CA TYR A 241 -24.10 0.48 5.96
C TYR A 241 -25.62 0.37 5.89
N LEU A 242 -26.33 1.18 6.66
CA LEU A 242 -27.72 1.48 6.32
C LEU A 242 -27.75 2.23 4.99
N PRO A 243 -28.61 1.82 4.03
CA PRO A 243 -28.96 2.67 2.90
C PRO A 243 -29.49 4.01 3.42
N GLU A 244 -29.17 5.12 2.77
CA GLU A 244 -29.80 6.39 3.13
C GLU A 244 -31.31 6.35 2.80
N PRO A 245 -32.17 7.12 3.51
CA PRO A 245 -33.58 7.20 3.18
C PRO A 245 -33.79 7.56 1.70
N GLY A 246 -34.39 6.66 0.92
CA GLY A 246 -34.54 6.78 -0.53
C GLY A 246 -33.63 5.88 -1.37
N GLU A 247 -32.59 5.28 -0.77
CA GLU A 247 -31.78 4.22 -1.39
C GLU A 247 -32.38 2.83 -1.19
N GLU A 248 -33.25 2.66 -0.18
CA GLU A 248 -33.88 1.39 0.21
C GLU A 248 -34.68 0.71 -0.92
N ASN A 249 -35.27 1.51 -1.82
CA ASN A 249 -36.07 1.02 -2.95
C ASN A 249 -35.36 1.19 -4.30
N ASN A 250 -34.09 1.64 -4.31
CA ASN A 250 -33.42 2.01 -5.54
C ASN A 250 -32.78 0.79 -6.21
N THR A 251 -33.58 0.07 -7.00
CA THR A 251 -33.13 -1.02 -7.90
C THR A 251 -32.07 -0.57 -8.91
N LYS A 252 -31.83 0.74 -9.05
CA LYS A 252 -30.80 1.33 -9.92
C LYS A 252 -29.39 1.33 -9.31
N GLY A 253 -29.24 0.85 -8.07
CA GLY A 253 -27.95 0.71 -7.38
C GLY A 253 -27.59 1.91 -6.51
N ILE A 254 -26.70 1.70 -5.54
CA ILE A 254 -26.25 2.74 -4.60
C ILE A 254 -25.26 3.71 -5.26
N THR A 255 -25.25 4.97 -4.82
CA THR A 255 -24.22 5.93 -5.23
C THR A 255 -22.96 5.74 -4.39
N TYR A 256 -21.77 5.81 -5.01
CA TYR A 256 -20.53 5.70 -4.25
C TYR A 256 -20.41 6.83 -3.23
N SER A 257 -20.05 6.48 -2.00
CA SER A 257 -19.67 7.42 -0.95
C SER A 257 -18.43 6.87 -0.25
N TRP A 258 -17.71 7.71 0.50
CA TRP A 258 -16.54 7.27 1.27
C TRP A 258 -16.87 6.15 2.26
N ARG A 259 -18.13 6.08 2.72
CA ARG A 259 -18.57 5.00 3.60
C ARG A 259 -18.45 3.68 2.86
N HIS A 260 -18.93 3.59 1.62
CA HIS A 260 -18.89 2.37 0.79
C HIS A 260 -17.49 1.92 0.33
N SER A 261 -16.43 2.68 0.66
CA SER A 261 -15.04 2.30 0.36
C SER A 261 -14.54 1.17 1.27
N ASP A 262 -13.40 0.61 0.91
CA ASP A 262 -12.65 -0.38 1.68
C ASP A 262 -12.00 0.19 2.95
N GLN A 263 -11.84 1.52 3.05
CA GLN A 263 -11.11 2.19 4.13
C GLN A 263 -11.71 1.92 5.53
N PRO A 264 -13.02 2.05 5.77
CA PRO A 264 -13.61 1.66 7.06
C PRO A 264 -13.42 0.17 7.39
N GLY A 265 -13.39 -0.70 6.37
CA GLY A 265 -13.13 -2.13 6.58
C GLY A 265 -11.69 -2.41 7.03
N LEU A 266 -10.74 -1.62 6.53
CA LEU A 266 -9.34 -1.72 6.96
C LEU A 266 -9.16 -1.19 8.39
N TRP A 267 -9.90 -0.14 8.77
CA TRP A 267 -9.94 0.33 10.15
C TRP A 267 -10.47 -0.75 11.10
N TYR A 268 -11.59 -1.39 10.74
CA TYR A 268 -12.10 -2.53 11.48
C TYR A 268 -11.06 -3.65 11.61
N SER A 269 -10.42 -4.02 10.51
CA SER A 269 -9.51 -5.16 10.49
C SER A 269 -8.27 -4.96 11.35
N LEU A 270 -7.72 -3.75 11.40
CA LEU A 270 -6.61 -3.42 12.28
C LEU A 270 -7.01 -3.43 13.76
N ILE A 271 -8.20 -2.94 14.11
CA ILE A 271 -8.71 -3.01 15.49
C ILE A 271 -8.87 -4.48 15.90
N LYS A 272 -9.59 -5.28 15.09
CA LYS A 272 -9.82 -6.70 15.37
C LYS A 272 -8.53 -7.48 15.51
N THR A 273 -7.60 -7.30 14.57
CA THR A 273 -6.29 -7.94 14.65
C THR A 273 -5.53 -7.49 15.90
N HIS A 274 -5.55 -6.20 16.23
CA HIS A 274 -4.93 -5.74 17.47
C HIS A 274 -5.53 -6.42 18.71
N GLN A 275 -6.86 -6.56 18.80
CA GLN A 275 -7.53 -7.27 19.91
C GLN A 275 -7.10 -8.73 19.99
N GLU A 276 -7.02 -9.44 18.85
CA GLU A 276 -6.63 -10.85 18.78
C GLU A 276 -5.21 -11.09 19.30
N TYR A 277 -4.25 -10.21 18.97
CA TYR A 277 -2.83 -10.45 19.27
C TYR A 277 -2.29 -9.67 20.47
N SER A 278 -3.02 -8.66 20.98
CA SER A 278 -2.59 -7.89 22.17
C SER A 278 -3.11 -8.47 23.48
N SER A 279 -4.26 -9.16 23.45
CA SER A 279 -4.88 -9.80 24.62
C SER A 279 -4.09 -11.00 25.16
N VAL A 280 -3.15 -11.53 24.38
CA VAL A 280 -2.29 -12.66 24.77
C VAL A 280 -1.24 -12.25 25.83
N HIS A 281 -1.09 -10.97 26.16
CA HIS A 281 -0.08 -10.48 27.13
C HIS A 281 -0.66 -9.78 28.36
N SER A 282 -1.99 -9.70 28.52
CA SER A 282 -2.63 -9.16 29.73
C SER A 282 -3.14 -10.27 30.65
N SER A 283 -2.26 -11.21 31.01
CA SER A 283 -2.55 -12.22 32.04
C SER A 283 -2.50 -11.68 33.47
N ASP A 284 -2.24 -10.37 33.65
CA ASP A 284 -2.39 -9.71 34.94
C ASP A 284 -3.86 -9.33 35.14
N SER A 285 -4.57 -10.30 35.71
CA SER A 285 -6.00 -10.36 36.03
C SER A 285 -6.45 -9.35 37.09
N ASN A 286 -6.24 -8.06 36.89
CA ASN A 286 -6.76 -7.01 37.78
C ASN A 286 -7.06 -5.65 37.10
N SER A 287 -7.14 -5.57 35.76
CA SER A 287 -7.42 -4.32 35.06
C SER A 287 -8.91 -4.16 34.71
N ASP A 288 -9.59 -3.26 35.43
CA ASP A 288 -10.78 -2.49 35.07
C ASP A 288 -11.62 -2.94 33.85
N ASN A 289 -12.77 -3.56 34.15
CA ASN A 289 -13.84 -3.95 33.21
C ASN A 289 -14.36 -2.82 32.28
N ASN A 290 -13.94 -1.56 32.47
CA ASN A 290 -14.41 -0.42 31.67
C ASN A 290 -13.57 -0.14 30.40
N LYS A 291 -12.30 -0.56 30.32
CA LYS A 291 -11.47 -0.31 29.12
C LYS A 291 -11.89 -1.17 27.92
N ASP A 292 -12.29 -2.42 28.19
CA ASP A 292 -12.74 -3.33 27.14
C ASP A 292 -14.14 -2.98 26.60
N ALA A 293 -14.98 -2.32 27.40
CA ALA A 293 -16.35 -1.97 26.98
C ALA A 293 -16.38 -1.04 25.76
N HIS A 294 -15.54 0.01 25.75
CA HIS A 294 -15.51 1.00 24.68
C HIS A 294 -14.81 0.48 23.40
N ALA A 295 -13.79 -0.37 23.56
CA ALA A 295 -13.15 -1.07 22.45
C ALA A 295 -14.09 -2.08 21.77
N ASN A 296 -14.92 -2.75 22.56
CA ASN A 296 -15.92 -3.69 22.06
C ASN A 296 -17.07 -2.99 21.34
N GLU A 297 -17.43 -1.76 21.72
CA GLU A 297 -18.52 -1.01 21.08
C GLU A 297 -18.18 -0.63 19.63
N MET A 298 -16.91 -0.31 19.34
CA MET A 298 -16.45 0.06 18.00
C MET A 298 -16.47 -1.08 16.98
N VAL A 299 -16.51 -2.33 17.43
CA VAL A 299 -16.48 -3.55 16.60
C VAL A 299 -17.75 -4.38 16.68
N ARG A 300 -18.82 -3.81 17.25
CA ARG A 300 -20.09 -4.51 17.40
C ARG A 300 -21.05 -4.18 16.29
N CYS A 301 -21.67 -5.24 15.79
CA CYS A 301 -22.83 -5.13 14.93
C CYS A 301 -24.01 -4.56 15.72
N ASN A 302 -24.70 -3.56 15.17
CA ASN A 302 -26.02 -3.16 15.64
C ASN A 302 -27.08 -3.78 14.71
N SER A 303 -28.04 -4.49 15.30
CA SER A 303 -29.12 -5.16 14.55
C SER A 303 -30.01 -4.17 13.78
N ASP A 304 -30.13 -2.95 14.27
CA ASP A 304 -31.04 -1.93 13.75
C ASP A 304 -30.36 -1.05 12.70
N THR A 305 -29.08 -0.73 12.88
CA THR A 305 -28.32 0.19 12.01
C THR A 305 -27.14 -0.43 11.25
N GLY A 306 -26.94 -1.74 11.35
CA GLY A 306 -25.73 -2.37 10.80
C GLY A 306 -24.48 -2.04 11.63
N TYR A 307 -23.30 -2.19 11.03
CA TYR A 307 -22.04 -1.94 11.75
C TYR A 307 -21.82 -0.43 12.03
N PHE A 308 -22.41 0.46 11.22
CA PHE A 308 -22.35 1.90 11.43
C PHE A 308 -23.49 2.41 12.31
N VAL A 309 -23.20 2.67 13.58
CA VAL A 309 -24.15 3.25 14.55
C VAL A 309 -23.81 4.68 14.93
N HIS A 310 -23.17 5.48 14.08
CA HIS A 310 -22.85 6.85 14.48
C HIS A 310 -23.32 7.88 13.45
N SER A 311 -24.17 8.78 13.96
CA SER A 311 -24.69 9.97 13.30
C SER A 311 -23.53 10.82 12.77
N ALA A 312 -23.15 10.63 11.51
CA ALA A 312 -22.28 11.52 10.73
C ALA A 312 -20.90 11.91 11.33
N GLY A 313 -20.51 11.41 12.51
CA GLY A 313 -19.31 11.80 13.25
C GLY A 313 -18.13 10.85 13.04
N ASP A 314 -17.16 11.32 12.25
CA ASP A 314 -15.73 10.98 12.22
C ASP A 314 -15.28 9.61 12.78
N LEU A 315 -15.57 8.52 12.07
CA LEU A 315 -15.04 7.17 12.33
C LEU A 315 -13.51 7.14 12.54
N GLY A 316 -12.78 8.00 11.82
CA GLY A 316 -11.35 8.10 11.99
C GLY A 316 -10.94 8.59 13.39
N SER A 317 -11.73 9.47 13.99
CA SER A 317 -11.51 9.90 15.38
C SER A 317 -11.74 8.77 16.37
N HIS A 318 -12.79 7.97 16.19
CA HIS A 318 -13.01 6.78 17.02
C HIS A 318 -11.88 5.77 16.85
N PHE A 319 -11.47 5.51 15.61
CA PHE A 319 -10.33 4.63 15.29
C PHE A 319 -9.06 5.08 16.03
N SER A 320 -8.77 6.39 15.99
CA SER A 320 -7.64 6.97 16.70
C SER A 320 -7.78 6.83 18.21
N LYS A 321 -8.96 7.07 18.77
CA LYS A 321 -9.24 6.94 20.20
C LYS A 321 -8.94 5.52 20.70
N TYR A 322 -9.30 4.49 19.94
CA TYR A 322 -8.99 3.10 20.29
C TYR A 322 -7.48 2.88 20.42
N PHE A 323 -6.69 3.22 19.40
CA PHE A 323 -5.24 3.00 19.43
C PHE A 323 -4.53 3.86 20.49
N GLN A 324 -5.05 5.07 20.78
CA GLN A 324 -4.59 5.89 21.91
C GLN A 324 -4.87 5.22 23.26
N GLN A 325 -6.08 4.68 23.46
CA GLN A 325 -6.46 3.98 24.70
C GLN A 325 -5.70 2.67 24.89
N ALA A 326 -5.41 1.97 23.79
CA ALA A 326 -4.54 0.80 23.75
C ALA A 326 -3.05 1.14 23.93
N GLN A 327 -2.71 2.43 24.13
CA GLN A 327 -1.34 2.91 24.34
C GLN A 327 -0.36 2.51 23.22
N VAL A 328 -0.87 2.37 22.00
CA VAL A 328 -0.03 2.09 20.84
C VAL A 328 0.87 3.29 20.57
N VAL A 329 2.14 3.02 20.30
CA VAL A 329 3.14 4.06 20.04
C VAL A 329 3.41 4.12 18.54
N ARG A 330 3.50 5.33 17.99
CA ARG A 330 3.83 5.54 16.58
C ARG A 330 5.34 5.62 16.40
N GLY A 331 5.84 5.09 15.30
CA GLY A 331 7.25 5.09 14.94
C GLY A 331 7.53 4.04 13.88
N THR A 332 8.08 4.47 12.75
CA THR A 332 8.53 3.58 11.65
C THR A 332 10.02 3.71 11.34
N GLY A 333 10.74 4.57 12.06
CA GLY A 333 12.20 4.69 11.96
C GLY A 333 12.80 5.64 12.98
N GLY A 334 14.12 5.68 13.00
CA GLY A 334 14.94 6.52 13.86
C GLY A 334 14.61 6.35 15.34
N LYS A 335 14.75 7.45 16.09
CA LYS A 335 14.47 7.49 17.52
C LYS A 335 13.01 7.15 17.85
N ASP A 336 12.07 7.39 16.95
CA ASP A 336 10.66 7.08 17.19
C ASP A 336 10.46 5.57 17.34
N LEU A 337 11.17 4.78 16.53
CA LEU A 337 11.12 3.32 16.61
C LEU A 337 11.67 2.76 17.93
N ALA A 338 12.61 3.47 18.57
CA ALA A 338 13.11 3.12 19.90
C ALA A 338 12.02 3.15 20.98
N HIS A 339 11.01 4.01 20.81
CA HIS A 339 9.90 4.15 21.75
C HIS A 339 8.75 3.17 21.48
N VAL A 340 8.75 2.50 20.32
CA VAL A 340 7.72 1.51 20.00
C VAL A 340 7.93 0.25 20.84
N PRO A 341 6.90 -0.29 21.52
CA PRO A 341 7.02 -1.55 22.26
C PRO A 341 7.49 -2.72 21.40
N ASP A 342 8.34 -3.60 21.96
CA ASP A 342 8.88 -4.78 21.26
C ASP A 342 7.81 -5.75 20.77
N ASN A 343 6.63 -5.77 21.40
CA ASN A 343 5.51 -6.64 21.07
C ASN A 343 4.50 -6.00 20.11
N GLN A 344 4.70 -4.76 19.66
CA GLN A 344 3.75 -4.07 18.80
C GLN A 344 3.83 -4.58 17.35
N SER A 345 2.80 -5.30 16.90
CA SER A 345 2.81 -5.94 15.57
C SER A 345 2.45 -5.01 14.41
N ILE A 346 1.79 -3.89 14.69
CA ILE A 346 1.38 -2.88 13.71
C ILE A 346 2.22 -1.63 13.94
N LEU A 347 3.10 -1.30 13.00
CA LEU A 347 3.92 -0.10 13.04
C LEU A 347 3.22 1.03 12.30
N TRP A 348 3.07 2.15 12.99
CA TRP A 348 2.37 3.33 12.51
C TRP A 348 3.37 4.40 12.13
N SER A 349 3.27 4.93 10.91
CA SER A 349 4.16 6.00 10.50
C SER A 349 4.06 7.18 11.47
N HIS A 350 5.22 7.68 11.91
CA HIS A 350 5.29 8.90 12.70
C HIS A 350 5.95 9.99 11.87
N PHE A 351 5.29 11.14 11.80
CA PHE A 351 5.93 12.37 11.40
C PHE A 351 6.38 13.04 12.69
N GLY A 352 7.69 13.01 12.95
CA GLY A 352 8.29 13.65 14.11
C GLY A 352 7.67 15.03 14.35
N GLN A 353 7.21 15.27 15.58
CA GLN A 353 6.65 16.56 16.00
C GLN A 353 7.71 17.64 16.20
N ASP A 354 9.00 17.33 15.98
CA ASP A 354 10.10 18.28 16.05
C ASP A 354 9.90 19.40 15.00
N GLU A 355 9.15 20.42 15.43
CA GLU A 355 8.96 21.75 14.85
C GLU A 355 8.35 21.77 13.45
N VAL A 356 7.06 21.44 13.34
CA VAL A 356 6.21 22.06 12.33
C VAL A 356 5.33 23.09 13.01
N GLU A 357 5.90 24.23 13.40
CA GLU A 357 5.09 25.38 13.78
C GLU A 357 4.49 25.99 12.50
N ILE A 358 3.35 25.44 12.06
CA ILE A 358 2.55 26.10 11.02
C ILE A 358 1.95 27.34 11.68
N SER A 359 2.64 28.48 11.57
CA SER A 359 2.04 29.76 11.93
C SER A 359 0.86 30.03 11.01
N ALA A 360 -0.33 29.68 11.48
CA ALA A 360 -1.60 29.89 10.78
C ALA A 360 -1.86 31.38 10.47
N ARG A 361 -1.13 32.30 11.15
CA ARG A 361 -1.30 33.74 10.96
C ARG A 361 -0.62 34.28 9.70
N ASN A 362 0.49 33.70 9.23
CA ASN A 362 1.29 34.28 8.15
C ASN A 362 1.52 33.36 6.93
N ASN A 363 0.87 32.19 6.85
CA ASN A 363 1.02 31.24 5.72
C ASN A 363 2.48 30.89 5.37
N THR A 364 3.41 31.01 6.32
CA THR A 364 4.84 30.77 6.12
C THR A 364 5.28 29.62 7.02
N ILE A 365 5.86 28.57 6.41
CA ILE A 365 6.47 27.44 7.09
C ILE A 365 7.93 27.82 7.32
N THR A 366 8.32 28.11 8.56
CA THR A 366 9.60 28.78 8.88
C THR A 366 10.75 27.83 9.19
N SER A 367 10.49 26.59 9.59
CA SER A 367 11.50 25.53 9.64
C SER A 367 10.79 24.20 9.85
N GLN A 368 11.35 23.12 9.30
CA GLN A 368 10.80 21.79 9.45
C GLN A 368 11.95 20.79 9.56
N ARG A 369 12.19 20.26 10.78
CA ARG A 369 13.04 19.09 10.94
C ARG A 369 12.23 17.87 10.56
N ILE A 370 12.50 17.39 9.35
CA ILE A 370 11.86 16.20 8.81
C ILE A 370 12.18 15.00 9.70
N GLY A 371 11.14 14.36 10.25
CA GLY A 371 11.25 13.03 10.84
C GLY A 371 11.73 12.05 9.77
N ASN A 372 12.93 11.51 9.94
CA ASN A 372 13.61 10.61 8.99
C ASN A 372 13.01 9.19 8.93
N GLY A 373 11.70 9.04 9.19
CA GLY A 373 11.04 7.74 9.11
C GLY A 373 11.08 7.21 7.66
N PRO A 374 11.62 6.01 7.41
CA PRO A 374 11.73 5.42 6.07
C PRO A 374 10.36 5.08 5.47
N PHE A 375 9.29 5.07 6.27
CA PHE A 375 7.91 4.89 5.80
C PHE A 375 7.03 5.90 6.52
N ALA A 376 7.14 7.14 6.07
CA ALA A 376 6.06 8.10 6.21
C ALA A 376 5.25 8.08 4.93
N VAL A 377 3.97 8.45 5.01
CA VAL A 377 3.10 8.45 3.85
C VAL A 377 2.19 9.66 3.95
N ASN A 378 2.34 10.56 2.98
CA ASN A 378 1.68 11.86 3.06
C ASN A 378 0.34 11.82 2.33
N THR A 379 -0.74 11.90 3.09
CA THR A 379 -2.12 11.84 2.57
C THR A 379 -2.75 13.22 2.56
N LEU A 380 -2.11 14.14 1.86
CA LEU A 380 -2.67 15.45 1.61
C LEU A 380 -3.53 15.41 0.34
N CYS A 381 -4.54 14.52 0.32
CA CYS A 381 -5.51 14.38 -0.78
C CYS A 381 -6.21 15.72 -1.14
N CYS A 382 -6.11 16.75 -0.28
CA CYS A 382 -6.78 18.04 -0.44
C CYS A 382 -5.89 19.29 -0.25
N MET A 383 -4.59 19.18 0.07
CA MET A 383 -3.72 20.36 0.14
C MET A 383 -2.97 20.58 -1.18
N ARG A 384 -2.96 21.83 -1.67
CA ARG A 384 -2.22 22.22 -2.87
C ARG A 384 -0.74 21.83 -2.70
N ILE A 385 -0.17 21.16 -3.70
CA ILE A 385 1.24 20.70 -3.75
C ILE A 385 2.24 21.79 -3.35
N ASN A 386 1.95 23.06 -3.65
CA ASN A 386 2.83 24.19 -3.29
C ASN A 386 3.01 24.35 -1.77
N LYS A 387 2.11 23.80 -0.94
CA LYS A 387 2.24 23.76 0.53
C LYS A 387 3.13 22.62 1.04
N LEU A 388 3.63 21.75 0.15
CA LEU A 388 4.56 20.66 0.47
C LEU A 388 6.04 21.07 0.32
N GLN A 389 6.31 22.31 -0.12
CA GLN A 389 7.67 22.83 -0.28
C GLN A 389 8.34 22.95 1.11
N GLY A 390 9.13 21.94 1.48
CA GLY A 390 9.83 21.86 2.78
C GLY A 390 9.73 20.49 3.47
N LEU A 391 8.68 19.71 3.16
CA LEU A 391 8.57 18.32 3.59
C LEU A 391 9.46 17.45 2.70
N LYS A 392 10.65 17.04 3.19
CA LYS A 392 11.33 15.88 2.61
C LYS A 392 10.46 14.66 2.90
N PRO A 393 9.94 13.99 1.87
CA PRO A 393 8.75 13.23 2.10
C PRO A 393 9.04 11.74 2.35
N ALA A 394 8.17 11.16 3.15
CA ALA A 394 7.50 9.90 2.91
C ALA A 394 7.98 9.03 1.73
N PHE A 395 8.25 7.75 1.98
CA PHE A 395 8.53 6.75 0.93
C PHE A 395 7.46 6.71 -0.15
N ALA A 396 6.19 6.85 0.25
CA ALA A 396 5.05 6.90 -0.66
C ALA A 396 4.14 8.11 -0.42
N MET A 397 3.55 8.68 -1.47
CA MET A 397 2.59 9.80 -1.37
C MET A 397 1.33 9.52 -2.19
N HIS A 398 0.19 10.00 -1.70
CA HIS A 398 -1.04 10.01 -2.46
C HIS A 398 -1.10 11.23 -3.38
N THR A 399 -1.23 11.05 -4.69
CA THR A 399 -1.43 12.19 -5.62
C THR A 399 -2.33 11.86 -6.79
N LYS A 400 -3.32 12.71 -7.01
CA LYS A 400 -4.20 12.65 -8.20
C LYS A 400 -3.66 13.47 -9.37
N TYR A 401 -2.54 14.16 -9.18
CA TYR A 401 -1.98 15.07 -10.15
C TYR A 401 -0.98 14.37 -11.07
N GLY A 402 -1.01 14.72 -12.36
CA GLY A 402 -0.01 14.25 -13.32
C GLY A 402 1.41 14.72 -12.98
N SER A 403 2.41 14.05 -13.57
CA SER A 403 3.83 14.20 -13.24
C SER A 403 4.38 15.63 -13.28
N ARG A 404 3.82 16.50 -14.12
CA ARG A 404 4.20 17.91 -14.20
C ARG A 404 3.99 18.68 -12.89
N ASN A 405 3.14 18.18 -12.01
CA ASN A 405 2.85 18.78 -10.72
C ASN A 405 3.51 18.01 -9.56
N TRP A 406 4.36 17.03 -9.82
CA TRP A 406 5.04 16.33 -8.73
C TRP A 406 6.12 17.24 -8.09
N PRO A 407 6.36 17.12 -6.78
CA PRO A 407 7.30 17.97 -6.08
C PRO A 407 8.76 17.68 -6.47
N GLY A 408 9.62 18.69 -6.29
CA GLY A 408 11.07 18.54 -6.36
C GLY A 408 11.59 18.06 -7.72
N ASP A 409 12.53 17.12 -7.67
CA ASP A 409 13.22 16.52 -8.82
C ASP A 409 12.51 15.26 -9.35
N MET A 410 11.36 14.87 -8.80
CA MET A 410 10.61 13.68 -9.23
C MET A 410 10.29 13.66 -10.73
N PRO A 411 9.89 14.77 -11.39
CA PRO A 411 9.68 14.76 -12.84
C PRO A 411 10.96 14.43 -13.63
N LEU A 412 12.11 14.93 -13.16
CA LEU A 412 13.42 14.64 -13.76
C LEU A 412 13.81 13.18 -13.52
N GLN A 413 13.62 12.65 -12.31
CA GLN A 413 13.86 11.23 -12.00
C GLN A 413 13.00 10.31 -12.88
N LEU A 414 11.72 10.65 -13.07
CA LEU A 414 10.83 9.91 -13.96
C LEU A 414 11.32 9.96 -15.41
N GLN A 415 11.76 11.12 -15.90
CA GLN A 415 12.33 11.26 -17.25
C GLN A 415 13.62 10.45 -17.41
N GLN A 416 14.50 10.46 -16.41
CA GLN A 416 15.68 9.61 -16.38
C GLN A 416 15.30 8.14 -16.39
N CYS A 417 14.24 7.75 -15.69
CA CYS A 417 13.77 6.39 -15.70
C CYS A 417 13.28 5.94 -17.08
N LYS A 418 12.44 6.74 -17.72
CA LYS A 418 11.96 6.50 -19.09
C LYS A 418 13.12 6.35 -20.08
N SER A 419 14.12 7.22 -19.99
CA SER A 419 15.24 7.25 -20.93
C SER A 419 16.33 6.22 -20.64
N LYS A 420 16.66 5.96 -19.37
CA LYS A 420 17.75 5.06 -18.96
C LYS A 420 17.29 3.63 -18.77
N LEU A 421 16.20 3.41 -18.03
CA LEU A 421 15.65 2.06 -17.78
C LEU A 421 14.65 1.64 -18.86
N GLY A 422 14.22 2.58 -19.72
CA GLY A 422 13.25 2.30 -20.76
C GLY A 422 11.87 2.00 -20.22
N CYS A 423 11.52 2.50 -19.02
CA CYS A 423 10.22 2.24 -18.42
C CYS A 423 9.12 3.01 -19.14
N TYR A 424 8.00 2.33 -19.38
CA TYR A 424 6.87 2.81 -20.14
C TYR A 424 5.55 2.31 -19.56
N ALA A 425 4.50 3.07 -19.82
CA ALA A 425 3.12 2.66 -19.62
C ALA A 425 2.32 3.17 -20.81
N ASN A 426 1.48 2.32 -21.38
CA ASN A 426 0.63 2.65 -22.51
C ASN A 426 -0.80 2.18 -22.23
N LEU A 427 -1.79 2.97 -22.65
CA LEU A 427 -3.19 2.60 -22.57
C LEU A 427 -3.81 2.76 -23.96
N THR A 428 -4.27 1.66 -24.54
CA THR A 428 -4.93 1.68 -25.86
C THR A 428 -6.32 2.32 -25.78
N ASP A 429 -6.92 2.61 -26.93
CA ASP A 429 -8.29 3.16 -26.98
C ASP A 429 -9.36 2.11 -26.65
N GLU A 430 -9.01 0.83 -26.70
CA GLU A 430 -9.78 -0.29 -26.17
C GLU A 430 -9.56 -0.49 -24.65
N GLY A 431 -8.76 0.38 -24.03
CA GLY A 431 -8.50 0.34 -22.60
C GLY A 431 -7.48 -0.71 -22.17
N VAL A 432 -6.67 -1.27 -23.06
CA VAL A 432 -5.60 -2.21 -22.68
C VAL A 432 -4.43 -1.46 -22.06
N LEU A 433 -4.14 -1.70 -20.79
CA LEU A 433 -2.99 -1.14 -20.10
C LEU A 433 -1.79 -2.08 -20.25
N THR A 434 -0.69 -1.55 -20.76
CA THR A 434 0.61 -2.25 -20.80
C THR A 434 1.63 -1.46 -19.99
N VAL A 435 2.33 -2.11 -19.07
CA VAL A 435 3.37 -1.49 -18.23
C VAL A 435 4.64 -2.34 -18.24
N GLY A 436 5.78 -1.72 -18.50
CA GLY A 436 7.06 -2.43 -18.60
C GLY A 436 8.27 -1.51 -18.53
N CYS A 437 9.45 -2.12 -18.61
CA CYS A 437 10.74 -1.49 -18.90
C CYS A 437 11.45 -2.28 -20.02
N ARG A 438 12.60 -1.82 -20.53
CA ARG A 438 13.27 -2.39 -21.74
C ARG A 438 13.26 -3.92 -21.84
N ASP A 439 13.46 -4.62 -20.73
CA ASP A 439 13.63 -6.08 -20.71
C ASP A 439 12.58 -6.80 -19.85
N ILE A 440 11.59 -6.09 -19.31
CA ILE A 440 10.60 -6.66 -18.38
C ILE A 440 9.22 -6.10 -18.71
N LEU A 441 8.26 -6.99 -18.94
CA LEU A 441 6.85 -6.66 -18.99
C LEU A 441 6.22 -7.01 -17.64
N TYR A 442 5.63 -6.02 -16.97
CA TYR A 442 4.96 -6.24 -15.68
C TYR A 442 3.48 -6.58 -15.86
N PHE A 443 2.82 -6.00 -16.87
CA PHE A 443 1.38 -6.12 -17.02
C PHE A 443 0.90 -5.87 -18.45
N SER A 444 -0.13 -6.61 -18.88
CA SER A 444 -0.89 -6.35 -20.10
C SER A 444 -2.32 -6.91 -19.97
N GLU A 445 -3.33 -6.06 -19.83
CA GLU A 445 -4.75 -6.48 -19.73
C GLU A 445 -5.73 -5.33 -20.07
N VAL A 446 -6.98 -5.66 -20.40
CA VAL A 446 -8.08 -4.71 -20.68
C VAL A 446 -8.63 -4.12 -19.37
N LEU A 447 -8.56 -2.79 -19.21
CA LEU A 447 -9.10 -2.05 -18.06
C LEU A 447 -10.47 -1.40 -18.30
N PHE A 448 -10.94 -1.24 -19.53
CA PHE A 448 -12.16 -0.47 -19.79
C PHE A 448 -12.99 -1.18 -20.86
N ALA A 449 -13.54 -2.34 -20.48
CA ALA A 449 -14.52 -3.07 -21.28
C ALA A 449 -15.95 -2.58 -21.03
#